data_AF-A0A7X1L4L1-F1
#
_entry.id   AF-A0A7X1L4L1-F1
#
_cell.length_a   1.000
_cell.length_b   1.000
_cell.length_c   1.000
_cell.angle_alpha   90.00
_cell.angle_beta   90.00
_cell.angle_gamma   90.00
#
_symmetry.space_group_name_H-M   'P 1'
#
loop_
_entity.id
_entity.type
_entity.pdbx_description
1 polymer ?
#
loop_
_entity_poly.entity_id
_entity_poly.type
_entity_poly.pdbx_seq_one_letter_code
_entity_poly.pdbx_strand_id
1 'polypeptide(L)'
;MVVRLKNRLQSWWTSADAVMRGKAVESVAYEIDELVNIFGILVLGAFIGIPSPPVHVSMELLPLMDEELAVMLDRIMTAHDPLGDLFSVFSID
;
A
#
# COMPACT_ATOMS: atom_id res chain seq x y z
N MET A 1 -44.65 -13.98 -11.25
CA MET A 1 -43.55 -14.74 -10.60
C MET A 1 -42.25 -14.68 -11.42
N VAL A 2 -42.31 -14.97 -12.73
CA VAL A 2 -41.14 -14.96 -13.64
C VAL A 2 -40.40 -13.61 -13.71
N VAL A 3 -41.12 -12.48 -13.74
CA VAL A 3 -40.49 -11.14 -13.80
C VAL A 3 -39.67 -10.80 -12.54
N ARG A 4 -40.13 -11.22 -11.35
CA ARG A 4 -39.37 -11.03 -10.10
C ARG A 4 -38.09 -11.87 -10.11
N LEU A 5 -38.12 -13.07 -10.67
CA LEU A 5 -36.94 -13.93 -10.75
C LEU A 5 -35.89 -13.37 -11.72
N LYS A 6 -36.33 -12.85 -12.87
CA LYS A 6 -35.46 -12.17 -13.84
C LYS A 6 -34.78 -10.93 -13.23
N ASN A 7 -35.52 -10.10 -12.50
CA ASN A 7 -34.96 -8.91 -11.88
C ASN A 7 -33.95 -9.24 -10.77
N ARG A 8 -34.15 -10.34 -10.03
CA ARG A 8 -33.18 -10.82 -9.03
C ARG A 8 -31.91 -11.36 -9.70
N LEU A 9 -32.04 -12.13 -10.78
CA LEU A 9 -30.88 -12.58 -11.55
C LEU A 9 -30.08 -11.42 -12.12
N GLN A 10 -30.77 -10.41 -12.66
CA GLN A 10 -30.12 -9.22 -13.21
C GLN A 10 -29.41 -8.41 -12.12
N SER A 11 -30.03 -8.25 -10.94
CA SER A 11 -29.39 -7.54 -9.83
C SER A 11 -28.16 -8.27 -9.30
N TRP A 12 -28.23 -9.60 -9.20
CA TRP A 12 -27.10 -10.43 -8.78
C TRP A 12 -25.94 -10.35 -9.78
N TRP A 13 -26.24 -10.36 -11.09
CA TRP A 13 -25.22 -10.18 -12.13
C TRP A 13 -24.53 -8.81 -12.03
N THR A 14 -25.29 -7.73 -11.86
CA THR A 14 -24.70 -6.38 -11.68
C THR A 14 -23.89 -6.26 -10.40
N SER A 15 -24.33 -6.88 -9.30
CA SER A 15 -23.57 -6.89 -8.05
C SER A 15 -22.27 -7.68 -8.20
N ALA A 16 -22.31 -8.83 -8.88
CA ALA A 16 -21.11 -9.63 -9.13
C ALA A 16 -20.08 -8.89 -10.01
N ASP A 17 -20.54 -8.24 -11.10
CA ASP A 17 -19.68 -7.43 -11.97
C ASP A 17 -19.05 -6.24 -11.21
N ALA A 18 -19.84 -5.54 -10.40
CA ALA A 18 -19.36 -4.45 -9.57
C ALA A 18 -18.30 -4.90 -8.56
N VAL A 19 -18.51 -6.05 -7.91
CA VAL A 19 -17.54 -6.62 -6.96
C VAL A 19 -16.25 -7.04 -7.67
N MET A 20 -16.35 -7.71 -8.83
CA MET A 20 -15.18 -8.10 -9.61
C MET A 20 -14.35 -6.89 -10.03
N ARG A 21 -15.00 -5.83 -10.53
CA ARG A 21 -14.33 -4.57 -10.87
C ARG A 21 -13.69 -3.92 -9.65
N GLY A 22 -14.42 -3.88 -8.53
CA GLY A 22 -13.89 -3.35 -7.27
C GLY A 22 -12.62 -4.08 -6.84
N LYS A 23 -12.63 -5.42 -6.88
CA LYS A 23 -11.46 -6.23 -6.52
C LYS A 23 -10.27 -6.02 -7.45
N ALA A 24 -10.50 -5.86 -8.75
CA ALA A 24 -9.44 -5.56 -9.69
C ALA A 24 -8.80 -4.18 -9.40
N VAL A 25 -9.61 -3.16 -9.11
CA VAL A 25 -9.11 -1.82 -8.75
C VAL A 25 -8.34 -1.85 -7.43
N GLU A 26 -8.89 -2.53 -6.41
CA GLU A 26 -8.26 -2.70 -5.10
C GLU A 26 -6.89 -3.39 -5.20
N SER A 27 -6.78 -4.43 -6.04
CA SER A 27 -5.50 -5.12 -6.30
C SER A 27 -4.45 -4.18 -6.90
N VAL A 28 -4.83 -3.39 -7.90
CA VAL A 28 -3.89 -2.45 -8.55
C VAL A 28 -3.51 -1.33 -7.58
N ALA A 29 -4.44 -0.85 -6.77
CA ALA A 29 -4.15 0.15 -5.74
C ALA A 29 -3.12 -0.38 -4.72
N TYR A 30 -3.29 -1.62 -4.27
CA TYR A 30 -2.32 -2.28 -3.39
C TYR A 30 -0.94 -2.41 -4.03
N GLU A 31 -0.87 -2.80 -5.30
CA GLU A 31 0.42 -2.87 -6.03
C GLU A 31 1.11 -1.50 -6.12
N ILE A 32 0.36 -0.42 -6.31
CA ILE A 32 0.91 0.94 -6.32
C ILE A 32 1.52 1.27 -4.95
N ASP A 33 0.80 1.00 -3.87
CA ASP A 33 1.29 1.25 -2.51
C ASP A 33 2.56 0.42 -2.22
N GLU A 34 2.62 -0.83 -2.69
CA GLU A 34 3.81 -1.67 -2.55
C GLU A 34 5.00 -1.15 -3.36
N LEU A 35 4.78 -0.65 -4.57
CA LEU A 35 5.80 -0.01 -5.39
C LEU A 35 6.36 1.27 -4.73
N VAL A 36 5.52 2.05 -4.05
CA VAL A 36 5.96 3.23 -3.28
C VAL A 36 6.85 2.81 -2.11
N ASN A 37 6.49 1.74 -1.40
CA ASN A 37 7.33 1.20 -0.32
C ASN A 37 8.69 0.71 -0.83
N ILE A 38 8.71 -0.02 -1.96
CA ILE A 38 9.96 -0.46 -2.61
C ILE A 38 10.78 0.73 -3.07
N PHE A 39 10.14 1.76 -3.63
CA PHE A 39 10.81 3.00 -4.03
C PHE A 39 11.49 3.68 -2.84
N GLY A 40 10.83 3.71 -1.68
CA GLY A 40 11.44 4.22 -0.44
C GLY A 40 12.69 3.42 -0.02
N ILE A 41 12.64 2.09 -0.12
CA ILE A 41 13.81 1.24 0.13
C ILE A 41 14.91 1.49 -0.91
N LEU A 42 14.58 1.73 -2.18
CA LEU A 42 15.57 2.06 -3.20
C LEU A 42 16.24 3.40 -2.93
N VAL A 43 15.50 4.42 -2.48
CA VAL A 43 16.08 5.75 -2.26
C VAL A 43 16.85 5.81 -0.92
N LEU A 44 16.28 5.25 0.15
CA LEU A 44 16.80 5.38 1.53
C LEU A 44 17.50 4.12 2.05
N GLY A 45 17.48 3.01 1.30
CA GLY A 45 18.00 1.70 1.74
C GLY A 45 19.48 1.70 2.11
N ALA A 46 20.30 2.55 1.49
CA ALA A 46 21.71 2.72 1.88
C ALA A 46 21.88 3.07 3.36
N PHE A 47 20.94 3.82 3.96
CA PHE A 47 21.02 4.22 5.37
C PHE A 47 20.77 3.06 6.34
N ILE A 48 20.19 1.96 5.86
CA ILE A 48 19.91 0.75 6.64
C ILE A 48 20.72 -0.47 6.16
N GLY A 49 21.74 -0.24 5.32
CA GLY A 49 22.63 -1.30 4.83
C GLY A 49 22.05 -2.17 3.70
N ILE A 50 20.93 -1.77 3.10
CA ILE A 50 20.39 -2.40 1.90
C ILE A 50 21.11 -1.81 0.67
N PRO A 51 21.58 -2.64 -0.28
CA PRO A 51 22.20 -2.13 -1.50
C PRO A 51 21.19 -1.26 -2.27
N SER A 52 21.50 0.02 -2.37
CA SER A 52 20.69 1.01 -3.09
C SER A 52 21.44 1.52 -4.33
N PRO A 53 20.76 2.26 -5.23
CA PRO A 53 21.42 3.00 -6.29
C PRO A 53 22.50 3.94 -5.73
N PRO A 54 23.48 4.36 -6.56
CA PRO A 54 24.47 5.35 -6.17
C PRO A 54 23.83 6.62 -5.61
N VAL A 55 24.45 7.23 -4.59
CA VAL A 55 23.90 8.37 -3.83
C VAL A 55 23.44 9.53 -4.72
N HIS A 56 24.14 9.80 -5.83
CA HIS A 56 23.73 10.85 -6.76
C HIS A 56 22.36 10.58 -7.40
N VAL A 57 22.03 9.32 -7.72
CA VAL A 57 20.72 8.91 -8.23
C VAL A 57 19.68 9.02 -7.12
N SER A 58 19.99 8.53 -5.92
CA SER A 58 19.06 8.62 -4.79
C SER A 58 18.69 10.07 -4.47
N MET A 59 19.65 11.00 -4.53
CA MET A 59 19.40 12.43 -4.29
C MET A 59 18.53 13.08 -5.37
N GLU A 60 18.65 12.64 -6.63
CA GLU A 60 17.78 13.09 -7.72
C GLU A 60 16.35 12.56 -7.58
N LEU A 61 16.20 11.35 -7.04
CA LEU A 61 14.91 10.70 -6.81
C LEU A 61 14.22 11.15 -5.50
N LEU A 62 14.99 11.62 -4.51
CA LEU A 62 14.51 12.01 -3.19
C LEU A 62 13.31 12.98 -3.20
N PRO A 63 13.26 14.01 -4.07
CA PRO A 63 12.11 14.92 -4.13
C PRO A 63 10.80 14.25 -4.55
N LEU A 64 10.85 13.09 -5.22
CA LEU A 64 9.65 12.33 -5.59
C LEU A 64 9.01 11.63 -4.39
N MET A 65 9.70 11.57 -3.25
CA MET A 65 9.21 10.97 -2.01
C MET A 65 8.60 11.98 -1.03
N ASP A 66 8.39 13.25 -1.41
CA ASP A 66 7.98 14.31 -0.48
C ASP A 66 6.74 13.94 0.36
N GLU A 67 5.69 13.45 -0.30
CA GLU A 67 4.45 13.01 0.35
C GLU A 67 4.70 11.81 1.28
N GLU A 68 5.45 10.82 0.82
CA GLU A 68 5.70 9.60 1.59
C GLU A 68 6.61 9.86 2.80
N LEU A 69 7.58 10.76 2.66
CA LEU A 69 8.41 11.23 3.77
C LEU A 69 7.55 11.96 4.82
N ALA A 70 6.58 12.76 4.40
CA ALA A 70 5.64 13.39 5.32
C ALA A 70 4.80 12.35 6.09
N VAL A 71 4.30 11.31 5.40
CA VAL A 71 3.57 10.20 6.03
C VAL A 71 4.46 9.43 7.01
N MET A 72 5.70 9.12 6.64
CA MET A 72 6.66 8.45 7.51
C MET A 72 6.94 9.26 8.77
N LEU A 73 7.15 10.58 8.64
CA LEU A 73 7.38 11.48 9.77
C LEU A 73 6.16 11.58 10.66
N ASP A 74 4.96 11.71 10.09
CA ASP A 74 3.72 11.75 10.86
C ASP A 74 3.50 10.46 11.66
N ARG A 75 3.76 9.30 11.05
CA ARG A 75 3.74 8.00 11.75
C ARG A 75 4.73 7.94 12.90
N ILE A 76 5.97 8.43 12.72
CA ILE A 76 6.97 8.48 13.79
C ILE A 76 6.48 9.36 14.95
N MET A 77 5.86 10.50 14.64
CA MET A 77 5.41 11.47 15.66
C MET A 77 4.14 11.01 16.39
N THR A 78 3.28 10.25 15.72
CA THR A 78 2.01 9.76 16.28
C THR A 78 2.11 8.37 16.90
N ALA A 79 3.18 7.61 16.63
CA ALA A 79 3.40 6.31 17.24
C ALA A 79 3.72 6.46 18.74
N HIS A 80 2.79 6.02 19.59
CA HIS A 80 3.00 5.97 21.05
C HIS A 80 3.92 4.81 21.46
N ASP A 81 4.12 3.82 20.58
CA ASP A 81 5.13 2.76 20.68
C ASP A 81 5.40 2.15 19.28
N PRO A 82 6.24 2.80 18.45
CA PRO A 82 6.49 2.38 17.06
C PRO A 82 7.13 0.99 16.94
N LEU A 83 7.75 0.49 18.00
CA LEU A 83 8.32 -0.85 18.04
C LEU A 83 7.32 -1.89 18.54
N GLY A 84 6.35 -1.50 19.38
CA GLY A 84 5.29 -2.37 19.89
C GLY A 84 4.47 -3.06 18.79
N ASP A 85 4.09 -2.34 17.73
CA ASP A 85 3.36 -2.93 16.60
C ASP A 85 4.22 -3.88 15.77
N LEU A 86 5.51 -3.56 15.58
CA LEU A 86 6.46 -4.45 14.89
C LEU A 86 6.68 -5.75 15.68
N PHE A 87 6.82 -5.67 17.01
CA PHE A 87 6.98 -6.85 17.87
C PHE A 87 5.67 -7.63 18.08
N SER A 88 4.50 -6.98 17.99
CA SER A 88 3.20 -7.65 18.04
C SER A 88 2.99 -8.62 16.87
N VAL A 89 3.58 -8.33 15.70
CA VAL A 89 3.52 -9.26 14.55
C VAL A 89 4.45 -10.45 14.74
N PHE A 90 5.58 -10.27 15.44
CA PHE A 90 6.58 -11.31 15.63
C PHE A 90 6.36 -12.25 16.83
N SER A 91 5.35 -12.00 17.68
CA SER A 91 4.94 -12.90 18.79
C SER A 91 6.14 -13.61 19.46
N ILE A 92 7.07 -12.83 20.01
CA ILE A 92 8.16 -13.37 20.83
C ILE A 92 7.66 -13.40 22.28
N ASP A 93 7.56 -14.62 22.83
CA ASP A 93 7.41 -14.88 24.28
C ASP A 93 8.69 -14.47 25.04
#